data_AF-A0A060UNQ8-F1
#
_entry.id   AF-A0A060UNQ8-F1
#
_cell.length_a   1.000
_cell.length_b   1.000
_cell.length_c   1.000
_cell.angle_alpha   90.00
_cell.angle_beta   90.00
_cell.angle_gamma   90.00
#
_symmetry.space_group_name_H-M   'P 1'
#
loop_
_entity.id
_entity.type
_entity.pdbx_description
1 polymer ?
#
loop_
_entity_poly.entity_id
_entity_poly.type
_entity_poly.pdbx_seq_one_letter_code
_entity_poly.pdbx_strand_id
1 'polypeptide(L)'
;MATQQSISPAHTNPTQNLIDVRGMSNAVAQPLVYAATIRLAIGQRVQVLADTDPGAMMRAVAFQLRNAISWHFETDGNIWQINIQPRAEAEAKDVVDLLTWDHYRLDRQFADILAAANEKRIADAESIFNDYWIGLRRHVHLENNVLGPTLGGGEEKGPLADMLFEHDSIIVQSRLVEETLLEKDYDMLPAICAVLSGSLAKHENREETTLFPIWQSTDNSDRGRATEFLARAKELLAGAEDQQIDKEFPSLRPD
;
A
#
# COMPACT_ATOMS: atom_id res chain seq x y z
N MET A 1 -32.68 14.86 48.27
CA MET A 1 -31.85 15.56 47.29
C MET A 1 -31.21 14.51 46.41
N ALA A 2 -31.46 14.62 45.09
CA ALA A 2 -31.33 13.54 44.12
C ALA A 2 -29.89 13.31 43.65
N THR A 3 -29.56 12.04 43.46
CA THR A 3 -28.35 11.51 42.81
C THR A 3 -28.36 11.85 41.33
N GLN A 4 -27.40 12.67 40.88
CA GLN A 4 -27.10 12.86 39.46
C GLN A 4 -26.20 11.72 38.98
N GLN A 5 -26.79 10.77 38.24
CA GLN A 5 -26.02 9.87 37.37
C GLN A 5 -25.57 10.67 36.14
N SER A 6 -24.25 10.80 35.95
CA SER A 6 -23.69 11.31 34.71
C SER A 6 -23.86 10.25 33.62
N ILE A 7 -24.77 10.52 32.69
CA ILE A 7 -24.90 9.77 31.45
C ILE A 7 -23.67 10.16 30.59
N SER A 8 -22.73 9.23 30.43
CA SER A 8 -21.65 9.39 29.45
C SER A 8 -22.25 9.53 28.06
N PRO A 9 -21.75 10.45 27.22
CA PRO A 9 -22.31 10.69 25.90
C PRO A 9 -22.13 9.45 25.03
N ALA A 10 -23.22 9.00 24.42
CA ALA A 10 -23.21 7.98 23.40
C ALA A 10 -22.16 8.34 22.33
N HIS A 11 -21.21 7.43 22.09
CA HIS A 11 -20.37 7.50 20.92
C HIS A 11 -21.29 7.54 19.69
N THR A 12 -21.27 8.68 19.01
CA THR A 12 -22.06 8.93 17.81
C THR A 12 -21.61 7.98 16.71
N ASN A 13 -22.48 7.02 16.36
CA ASN A 13 -22.28 6.06 15.27
C ASN A 13 -22.05 6.80 13.93
N PRO A 14 -20.86 6.71 13.32
CA PRO A 14 -20.68 7.16 11.95
C PRO A 14 -21.32 6.10 11.04
N THR A 15 -22.53 6.40 10.54
CA THR A 15 -23.25 5.73 9.43
C THR A 15 -22.68 4.38 8.99
N GLN A 16 -22.96 3.32 9.73
CA GLN A 16 -22.67 1.94 9.32
C GLN A 16 -23.69 1.50 8.26
N ASN A 17 -23.24 1.32 7.02
CA ASN A 17 -24.05 0.70 5.98
C ASN A 17 -23.95 -0.82 6.11
N LEU A 18 -24.99 -1.46 6.63
CA LEU A 18 -25.08 -2.92 6.77
C LEU A 18 -25.58 -3.55 5.46
N ILE A 19 -24.85 -4.56 4.96
CA ILE A 19 -25.22 -5.37 3.79
C ILE A 19 -25.38 -6.81 4.26
N ASP A 20 -26.57 -7.38 4.06
CA ASP A 20 -26.82 -8.78 4.36
C ASP A 20 -26.75 -9.60 3.07
N VAL A 21 -25.74 -10.47 2.95
CA VAL A 21 -25.55 -11.36 1.81
C VAL A 21 -25.75 -12.83 2.16
N ARG A 22 -26.32 -13.12 3.33
CA ARG A 22 -26.61 -14.51 3.73
C ARG A 22 -27.55 -15.18 2.72
N GLY A 23 -27.27 -16.45 2.42
CA GLY A 23 -27.99 -17.23 1.42
C GLY A 23 -27.71 -16.84 -0.04
N MET A 24 -26.85 -15.85 -0.29
CA MET A 24 -26.42 -15.47 -1.64
C MET A 24 -25.18 -16.27 -2.05
N SER A 25 -25.08 -16.60 -3.34
CA SER A 25 -23.82 -17.12 -3.89
C SER A 25 -22.80 -15.99 -4.04
N ASN A 26 -21.50 -16.31 -4.04
CA ASN A 26 -20.43 -15.32 -4.27
C ASN A 26 -20.60 -14.54 -5.58
N ALA A 27 -21.16 -15.16 -6.63
CA ALA A 27 -21.43 -14.50 -7.90
C ALA A 27 -22.46 -13.35 -7.79
N VAL A 28 -23.33 -13.39 -6.77
CA VAL A 28 -24.33 -12.34 -6.49
C VAL A 28 -23.83 -11.41 -5.38
N ALA A 29 -23.22 -11.95 -4.33
CA ALA A 29 -22.74 -11.17 -3.19
C ALA A 29 -21.56 -10.25 -3.56
N GLN A 30 -20.60 -10.73 -4.35
CA GLN A 30 -19.38 -9.98 -4.67
C GLN A 30 -19.69 -8.64 -5.37
N PRO A 31 -20.50 -8.57 -6.46
CA PRO A 31 -20.83 -7.30 -7.09
C PRO A 31 -21.58 -6.32 -6.17
N LEU A 32 -22.41 -6.82 -5.26
CA LEU A 32 -23.14 -5.98 -4.28
C LEU A 32 -22.17 -5.34 -3.28
N VAL A 33 -21.27 -6.15 -2.70
CA VAL A 33 -20.25 -5.65 -1.77
C VAL A 33 -19.31 -4.67 -2.48
N TYR A 34 -18.88 -4.97 -3.71
CA TYR A 34 -18.08 -4.06 -4.53
C TYR A 34 -18.79 -2.72 -4.78
N ALA A 35 -20.04 -2.75 -5.23
CA ALA A 35 -20.80 -1.53 -5.52
C ALA A 35 -20.99 -0.63 -4.28
N ALA A 36 -21.14 -1.23 -3.11
CA ALA A 36 -21.26 -0.50 -1.85
C ALA A 36 -19.93 0.07 -1.33
N THR A 37 -18.79 -0.47 -1.78
CA THR A 37 -17.46 -0.12 -1.27
C THR A 37 -16.64 0.73 -2.24
N ILE A 38 -16.99 0.77 -3.53
CA ILE A 38 -16.28 1.55 -4.56
C ILE A 38 -16.24 3.06 -4.29
N ARG A 39 -17.16 3.59 -3.48
CA ARG A 39 -17.23 5.03 -3.12
C ARG A 39 -17.03 5.28 -1.64
N LEU A 40 -16.41 4.33 -0.93
CA LEU A 40 -16.20 4.46 0.50
C LEU A 40 -15.22 5.61 0.80
N ALA A 41 -15.74 6.71 1.35
CA ALA A 41 -14.96 7.88 1.73
C ALA A 41 -14.43 7.75 3.16
N ILE A 42 -13.44 8.59 3.49
CA ILE A 42 -12.96 8.81 4.87
C ILE A 42 -14.14 9.01 5.82
N GLY A 43 -14.11 8.32 6.96
CA GLY A 43 -15.14 8.29 8.00
C GLY A 43 -16.26 7.30 7.74
N GLN A 44 -16.35 6.70 6.54
CA GLN A 44 -17.40 5.73 6.22
C GLN A 44 -16.98 4.31 6.52
N ARG A 45 -17.95 3.48 6.93
CA ARG A 45 -17.76 2.06 7.21
C ARG A 45 -18.89 1.26 6.58
N VAL A 46 -18.56 0.09 6.04
CA VAL A 46 -19.52 -0.89 5.56
C VAL A 46 -19.38 -2.14 6.40
N GLN A 47 -20.48 -2.68 6.88
CA GLN A 47 -20.52 -3.99 7.52
C GLN A 47 -21.24 -4.97 6.59
N VAL A 48 -20.69 -6.16 6.41
CA VAL A 48 -21.31 -7.22 5.61
C VAL A 48 -21.56 -8.43 6.51
N LEU A 49 -22.75 -9.04 6.39
CA LEU A 49 -23.08 -10.31 7.03
C LEU A 49 -23.09 -11.42 5.98
N ALA A 50 -22.32 -12.48 6.22
CA ALA A 50 -22.29 -13.67 5.38
C ALA A 50 -22.50 -14.93 6.22
N ASP A 51 -23.06 -15.97 5.63
CA ASP A 51 -23.25 -17.30 6.22
C ASP A 51 -22.21 -18.32 5.71
N THR A 52 -21.26 -17.87 4.90
CA THR A 52 -20.13 -18.65 4.38
C THR A 52 -18.83 -17.87 4.53
N ASP A 53 -17.68 -18.56 4.49
CA ASP A 53 -16.36 -17.95 4.59
C ASP A 53 -16.18 -16.84 3.53
N PRO A 54 -16.02 -15.57 3.95
CA PRO A 54 -15.98 -14.44 3.03
C PRO A 54 -14.60 -14.23 2.39
N GLY A 55 -13.57 -14.99 2.78
CA GLY A 55 -12.18 -14.69 2.45
C GLY A 55 -11.90 -14.61 0.95
N ALA A 56 -12.42 -15.55 0.16
CA ALA A 56 -12.22 -15.53 -1.30
C ALA A 56 -12.97 -14.37 -1.96
N MET A 57 -14.22 -14.13 -1.54
CA MET A 57 -15.03 -13.02 -2.04
C MET A 57 -14.35 -11.68 -1.74
N MET A 58 -13.92 -11.47 -0.50
CA MET A 58 -13.35 -10.20 -0.07
C MET A 58 -11.97 -9.95 -0.68
N ARG A 59 -11.15 -10.98 -0.92
CA ARG A 59 -9.91 -10.84 -1.72
C ARG A 59 -10.23 -10.37 -3.15
N ALA A 60 -11.28 -10.92 -3.77
CA ALA A 60 -11.69 -10.50 -5.10
C ALA A 60 -12.23 -9.06 -5.13
N VAL A 61 -13.07 -8.67 -4.16
CA VAL A 61 -13.55 -7.27 -4.03
C VAL A 61 -12.38 -6.32 -3.81
N ALA A 62 -11.48 -6.62 -2.87
CA ALA A 62 -10.31 -5.81 -2.61
C ALA A 62 -9.46 -5.67 -3.88
N PHE A 63 -9.19 -6.76 -4.60
CA PHE A 63 -8.46 -6.73 -5.86
C PHE A 63 -9.13 -5.84 -6.92
N GLN A 64 -10.46 -5.94 -7.11
CA GLN A 64 -11.20 -5.10 -8.05
C GLN A 64 -11.14 -3.61 -7.69
N LEU A 65 -11.09 -3.30 -6.40
CA LEU A 65 -10.89 -1.95 -5.88
C LEU A 65 -9.42 -1.55 -5.84
N ARG A 66 -8.54 -2.35 -6.44
CA ARG A 66 -7.08 -2.20 -6.38
C ARG A 66 -6.62 -1.96 -4.94
N ASN A 67 -7.12 -2.75 -4.00
CA ASN A 67 -6.75 -2.62 -2.60
C ASN A 67 -7.06 -1.23 -2.00
N ALA A 68 -8.04 -0.46 -2.47
CA ALA A 68 -8.41 0.82 -1.85
C ALA A 68 -9.13 0.70 -0.49
N ILE A 69 -9.47 -0.52 -0.06
CA ILE A 69 -10.18 -0.81 1.18
C ILE A 69 -9.35 -1.71 2.10
N SER A 70 -9.53 -1.55 3.41
CA SER A 70 -9.13 -2.53 4.41
C SER A 70 -10.36 -3.27 4.92
N TRP A 71 -10.19 -4.55 5.20
CA TRP A 71 -11.27 -5.40 5.70
C TRP A 71 -10.76 -6.44 6.69
N HIS A 72 -11.63 -6.79 7.62
CA HIS A 72 -11.46 -7.91 8.54
C HIS A 72 -12.81 -8.56 8.79
N PHE A 73 -12.80 -9.81 9.24
CA PHE A 73 -14.02 -10.48 9.66
C PHE A 73 -13.86 -11.13 11.02
N GLU A 74 -14.99 -11.26 11.70
CA GLU A 74 -15.15 -12.04 12.91
C GLU A 74 -16.28 -13.06 12.67
N THR A 75 -16.28 -14.15 13.43
CA THR A 75 -17.32 -15.17 13.33
C THR A 75 -17.66 -15.72 14.71
N ASP A 76 -18.95 -15.96 14.93
CA ASP A 76 -19.47 -16.71 16.08
C ASP A 76 -19.64 -18.22 15.77
N GLY A 77 -19.21 -18.66 14.58
CA GLY A 77 -19.38 -20.01 14.05
C GLY A 77 -20.60 -20.18 13.14
N ASN A 78 -21.56 -19.24 13.15
CA ASN A 78 -22.74 -19.27 12.29
C ASN A 78 -22.78 -18.11 11.30
N ILE A 79 -22.34 -16.92 11.71
CA ILE A 79 -22.37 -15.71 10.91
C ILE A 79 -20.99 -15.07 10.89
N TRP A 80 -20.54 -14.73 9.69
CA TRP A 80 -19.36 -13.92 9.45
C TRP A 80 -19.77 -12.45 9.40
N GLN A 81 -19.17 -11.63 10.26
CA GLN A 81 -19.31 -10.18 10.24
C GLN A 81 -18.04 -9.57 9.65
N ILE A 82 -18.14 -9.02 8.44
CA ILE A 82 -17.03 -8.36 7.76
C ILE A 82 -17.16 -6.86 7.98
N ASN A 83 -16.12 -6.22 8.50
CA ASN A 83 -16.03 -4.78 8.60
C ASN A 83 -15.08 -4.26 7.51
N ILE A 84 -15.54 -3.27 6.76
CA ILE A 84 -14.84 -2.69 5.61
C ILE A 84 -14.68 -1.19 5.83
N GLN A 85 -13.48 -0.70 5.57
CA GLN A 85 -13.11 0.71 5.71
C GLN A 85 -12.22 1.19 4.57
N PRO A 86 -12.14 2.51 4.30
CA PRO A 86 -11.09 3.06 3.46
C PRO A 86 -9.73 2.62 3.99
N ARG A 87 -8.85 2.18 3.10
CA ARG A 87 -7.51 1.72 3.51
C ARG A 87 -6.71 2.84 4.19
N ALA A 88 -6.93 4.10 3.80
CA ALA A 88 -6.30 5.28 4.40
C ALA A 88 -6.60 5.48 5.91
N GLU A 89 -7.58 4.78 6.48
CA GLU A 89 -7.92 4.86 7.91
C GLU A 89 -7.63 3.56 8.67
N ALA A 90 -7.07 2.58 7.98
CA ALA A 90 -6.66 1.34 8.62
C ALA A 90 -5.22 1.45 9.12
N GLU A 91 -4.97 0.78 10.22
CA GLU A 91 -3.60 0.52 10.68
C GLU A 91 -3.09 -0.73 9.97
N ALA A 92 -1.87 -0.66 9.43
CA ALA A 92 -1.19 -1.85 8.89
C ALA A 92 -0.99 -2.86 10.02
N LYS A 93 -1.23 -4.15 9.72
CA LYS A 93 -1.17 -5.23 10.72
C LYS A 93 0.25 -5.57 11.14
N ASP A 94 1.15 -5.56 10.17
CA ASP A 94 2.57 -5.82 10.31
C ASP A 94 3.34 -5.03 9.24
N VAL A 95 4.66 -5.10 9.26
CA VAL A 95 5.51 -4.34 8.31
C VAL A 95 5.29 -4.78 6.87
N VAL A 96 4.96 -6.05 6.63
CA VAL A 96 4.69 -6.57 5.28
C VAL A 96 3.37 -6.02 4.74
N ASP A 97 2.31 -5.97 5.56
CA ASP A 97 1.06 -5.32 5.19
C ASP A 97 1.27 -3.82 4.90
N LEU A 98 2.15 -3.14 5.65
CA LEU A 98 2.53 -1.76 5.37
C LEU A 98 3.23 -1.62 4.01
N LEU A 99 4.21 -2.47 3.70
CA LEU A 99 4.94 -2.43 2.43
C LEU A 99 4.05 -2.73 1.23
N THR A 100 3.15 -3.73 1.33
CA THR A 100 2.15 -3.99 0.28
C THR A 100 1.24 -2.78 0.04
N TRP A 101 0.93 -2.00 1.08
CA TRP A 101 0.17 -0.76 0.90
C TRP A 101 1.00 0.32 0.23
N ASP A 102 2.29 0.37 0.55
CA ASP A 102 3.21 1.33 -0.04
C ASP A 102 3.48 1.04 -1.52
N HIS A 103 3.64 -0.24 -1.91
CA HIS A 103 3.63 -0.68 -3.32
C HIS A 103 2.41 -0.13 -4.03
N TYR A 104 1.21 -0.42 -3.51
CA TYR A 104 -0.03 0.06 -4.14
C TYR A 104 -0.08 1.59 -4.30
N ARG A 105 0.38 2.33 -3.28
CA ARG A 105 0.45 3.80 -3.33
C ARG A 105 1.39 4.25 -4.45
N LEU A 106 2.60 3.69 -4.51
CA LEU A 106 3.62 4.02 -5.52
C LEU A 106 3.13 3.67 -6.92
N ASP A 107 2.56 2.48 -7.10
CA ASP A 107 1.96 2.01 -8.36
C ASP A 107 0.87 2.95 -8.86
N ARG A 108 -0.02 3.39 -7.95
CA ARG A 108 -1.10 4.33 -8.27
C ARG A 108 -0.54 5.67 -8.73
N GLN A 109 0.41 6.24 -7.99
CA GLN A 109 1.06 7.49 -8.36
C GLN A 109 1.76 7.36 -9.72
N PHE A 110 2.47 6.25 -9.95
CA PHE A 110 3.19 6.02 -11.18
C PHE A 110 2.27 5.87 -12.40
N ALA A 111 1.14 5.18 -12.24
CA ALA A 111 0.09 5.12 -13.25
C ALA A 111 -0.47 6.52 -13.57
N ASP A 112 -0.66 7.38 -12.56
CA ASP A 112 -1.13 8.75 -12.76
C ASP A 112 -0.10 9.64 -13.47
N ILE A 113 1.21 9.43 -13.23
CA ILE A 113 2.31 10.08 -14.00
C ILE A 113 2.22 9.69 -15.47
N LEU A 114 2.12 8.39 -15.77
CA LEU A 114 2.02 7.90 -17.15
C LEU A 114 0.76 8.42 -17.84
N ALA A 115 -0.38 8.45 -17.15
CA ALA A 115 -1.61 9.02 -17.69
C ALA A 115 -1.46 10.52 -18.00
N ALA A 116 -0.89 11.30 -17.08
CA ALA A 116 -0.63 12.72 -17.28
C ALA A 116 0.34 12.97 -18.44
N ALA A 117 1.41 12.17 -18.56
CA ALA A 117 2.36 12.25 -19.67
C ALA A 117 1.67 11.97 -21.02
N ASN A 118 0.86 10.91 -21.12
CA ASN A 118 0.11 10.58 -22.33
C ASN A 118 -0.89 11.67 -22.73
N GLU A 119 -1.51 12.33 -21.76
CA GLU A 119 -2.44 13.45 -21.97
C GLU A 119 -1.73 14.80 -22.15
N LYS A 120 -0.39 14.83 -22.17
CA LYS A 120 0.44 16.04 -22.25
C LYS A 120 0.20 17.04 -21.10
N ARG A 121 -0.30 16.57 -19.95
CA ARG A 121 -0.44 17.33 -18.71
C ARG A 121 0.88 17.32 -17.94
N ILE A 122 1.91 17.93 -18.53
CA ILE A 122 3.30 17.81 -18.04
C ILE A 122 3.48 18.36 -16.62
N ALA A 123 2.86 19.49 -16.28
CA ALA A 123 2.94 20.05 -14.93
C ALA A 123 2.39 19.09 -13.87
N ASP A 124 1.29 18.38 -14.19
CA ASP A 124 0.73 17.37 -13.30
C ASP A 124 1.66 16.15 -13.19
N ALA A 125 2.19 15.67 -14.33
CA ALA A 125 3.13 14.56 -14.37
C ALA A 125 4.38 14.85 -13.51
N GLU A 126 4.92 16.06 -13.61
CA GLU A 126 6.07 16.52 -12.84
C GLU A 126 5.77 16.61 -11.35
N SER A 127 4.62 17.19 -10.97
CA SER A 127 4.22 17.28 -9.57
C SER A 127 4.05 15.90 -8.94
N ILE A 128 3.36 14.99 -9.63
CA ILE A 128 3.12 13.63 -9.14
C ILE A 128 4.44 12.84 -9.09
N PHE A 129 5.32 13.03 -10.08
CA PHE A 129 6.63 12.38 -10.11
C PHE A 129 7.50 12.78 -8.92
N ASN A 130 7.50 14.05 -8.49
CA ASN A 130 8.26 14.45 -7.31
C ASN A 130 7.80 13.69 -6.05
N ASP A 131 6.49 13.59 -5.82
CA ASP A 131 5.92 12.87 -4.68
C ASP A 131 6.23 11.37 -4.75
N TYR A 132 6.07 10.77 -5.94
CA TYR A 132 6.45 9.38 -6.20
C TYR A 132 7.93 9.15 -5.93
N TRP A 133 8.81 10.05 -6.41
CA TRP A 133 10.25 9.88 -6.34
C TRP A 133 10.79 9.96 -4.91
N ILE A 134 10.23 10.84 -4.09
CA ILE A 134 10.49 10.86 -2.64
C ILE A 134 10.03 9.54 -2.01
N GLY A 135 8.80 9.12 -2.31
CA GLY A 135 8.23 7.89 -1.77
C GLY A 135 9.03 6.64 -2.12
N LEU A 136 9.43 6.49 -3.38
CA LEU A 136 10.20 5.33 -3.86
C LEU A 136 11.56 5.24 -3.17
N ARG A 137 12.27 6.38 -3.02
CA ARG A 137 13.58 6.38 -2.36
C ARG A 137 13.47 6.01 -0.88
N ARG A 138 12.42 6.47 -0.19
CA ARG A 138 12.12 6.04 1.20
C ARG A 138 11.84 4.55 1.28
N HIS A 139 11.05 4.02 0.34
CA HIS A 139 10.71 2.60 0.25
C HIS A 139 11.96 1.73 0.09
N VAL A 140 12.74 2.00 -0.95
CA VAL A 140 13.99 1.29 -1.24
C VAL A 140 14.96 1.38 -0.06
N HIS A 141 15.07 2.55 0.57
CA HIS A 141 15.94 2.72 1.74
C HIS A 141 15.49 1.87 2.93
N LEU A 142 14.19 1.87 3.25
CA LEU A 142 13.62 1.05 4.31
C LEU A 142 13.95 -0.44 4.08
N GLU A 143 13.74 -0.92 2.87
CA GLU A 143 13.95 -2.33 2.56
C GLU A 143 15.44 -2.71 2.52
N ASN A 144 16.27 -1.91 1.85
CA ASN A 144 17.70 -2.22 1.69
C ASN A 144 18.48 -2.13 3.00
N ASN A 145 18.19 -1.12 3.81
CA ASN A 145 19.07 -0.74 4.92
C ASN A 145 18.49 -1.06 6.29
N VAL A 146 17.18 -1.32 6.39
CA VAL A 146 16.52 -1.60 7.66
C VAL A 146 15.95 -3.02 7.68
N LEU A 147 15.08 -3.36 6.74
CA LEU A 147 14.34 -4.62 6.79
C LEU A 147 15.15 -5.80 6.28
N GLY A 148 15.76 -5.70 5.09
CA GLY A 148 16.58 -6.77 4.49
C GLY A 148 17.67 -7.31 5.43
N PRO A 149 18.53 -6.45 6.00
CA PRO A 149 19.59 -6.88 6.92
C PRO A 149 19.06 -7.55 8.20
N THR A 150 17.82 -7.21 8.60
CA THR A 150 17.26 -7.65 9.88
C THR A 150 16.35 -8.86 9.75
N LEU A 151 15.58 -8.95 8.67
CA LEU A 151 14.58 -9.99 8.40
C LEU A 151 15.11 -11.09 7.47
N GLY A 152 16.24 -10.86 6.81
CA GLY A 152 16.95 -11.87 6.00
C GLY A 152 16.36 -12.07 4.61
N GLY A 153 16.65 -13.22 4.01
CA GLY A 153 16.36 -13.52 2.60
C GLY A 153 17.60 -13.76 1.73
N GLY A 154 18.80 -13.67 2.32
CA GLY A 154 20.08 -13.98 1.69
C GLY A 154 20.65 -12.80 0.90
N GLU A 155 21.52 -12.01 1.55
CA GLU A 155 22.11 -10.78 0.99
C GLU A 155 23.05 -11.03 -0.20
N GLU A 156 23.80 -12.14 -0.20
CA GLU A 156 24.70 -12.48 -1.31
C GLU A 156 24.00 -13.30 -2.40
N LYS A 157 23.04 -14.15 -1.99
CA LYS A 157 22.30 -15.08 -2.84
C LYS A 157 20.94 -15.36 -2.20
N GLY A 158 19.88 -15.17 -2.97
CA GLY A 158 18.51 -15.41 -2.55
C GLY A 158 17.58 -14.26 -2.94
N PRO A 159 16.30 -14.30 -2.53
CA PRO A 159 15.33 -13.28 -2.86
C PRO A 159 15.75 -11.86 -2.46
N LEU A 160 16.50 -11.70 -1.36
CA LEU A 160 17.02 -10.37 -0.96
C LEU A 160 18.09 -9.87 -1.93
N ALA A 161 19.05 -10.71 -2.33
CA ALA A 161 20.07 -10.33 -3.32
C ALA A 161 19.44 -9.94 -4.68
N ASP A 162 18.41 -10.67 -5.12
CA ASP A 162 17.69 -10.38 -6.36
C ASP A 162 16.95 -9.03 -6.26
N MET A 163 16.29 -8.77 -5.12
CA MET A 163 15.64 -7.49 -4.81
C MET A 163 16.61 -6.32 -4.83
N LEU A 164 17.78 -6.45 -4.16
CA LEU A 164 18.76 -5.37 -4.08
C LEU A 164 19.27 -4.98 -5.47
N PHE A 165 19.52 -5.97 -6.33
CA PHE A 165 19.90 -5.73 -7.72
C PHE A 165 18.79 -5.06 -8.54
N GLU A 166 17.53 -5.41 -8.28
CA GLU A 166 16.38 -4.80 -8.92
C GLU A 166 16.18 -3.34 -8.49
N HIS A 167 16.37 -3.03 -7.21
CA HIS A 167 16.34 -1.67 -6.68
C HIS A 167 17.37 -0.77 -7.34
N ASP A 168 18.62 -1.22 -7.53
CA ASP A 168 19.63 -0.45 -8.27
C ASP A 168 19.14 -0.07 -9.67
N SER A 169 18.53 -1.02 -10.39
CA SER A 169 17.96 -0.80 -11.72
C SER A 169 16.76 0.17 -11.69
N ILE A 170 15.85 0.03 -10.74
CA ILE A 170 14.67 0.87 -10.58
C ILE A 170 15.06 2.32 -10.25
N ILE A 171 16.05 2.52 -9.39
CA ILE A 171 16.59 3.86 -9.06
C ILE A 171 17.20 4.52 -10.30
N VAL A 172 18.00 3.78 -11.08
CA VAL A 172 18.59 4.30 -12.33
C VAL A 172 17.50 4.66 -13.35
N GLN A 173 16.50 3.80 -13.53
CA GLN A 173 15.39 4.08 -14.46
C GLN A 173 14.52 5.25 -14.00
N SER A 174 14.30 5.41 -12.70
CA SER A 174 13.55 6.55 -12.15
C SER A 174 14.31 7.87 -12.31
N ARG A 175 15.64 7.86 -12.16
CA ARG A 175 16.48 9.03 -12.50
C ARG A 175 16.37 9.42 -13.97
N LEU A 176 16.26 8.45 -14.88
CA LEU A 176 16.04 8.77 -16.30
C LEU A 176 14.71 9.51 -16.53
N VAL A 177 13.66 9.21 -15.75
CA VAL A 177 12.40 9.98 -15.78
C VAL A 177 12.64 11.40 -15.25
N GLU A 178 13.37 11.55 -14.15
CA GLU A 178 13.74 12.85 -13.59
C GLU A 178 14.53 13.72 -14.59
N GLU A 179 15.54 13.13 -15.25
CA GLU A 179 16.34 13.77 -16.32
C GLU A 179 15.46 14.21 -17.48
N THR A 180 14.57 13.32 -17.96
CA THR A 180 13.65 13.63 -19.06
C THR A 180 12.75 14.82 -18.74
N LEU A 181 12.27 14.93 -17.50
CA LEU A 181 11.49 16.07 -17.03
C LEU A 181 12.33 17.36 -16.98
N LEU A 182 13.58 17.28 -16.50
CA LEU A 182 14.50 18.42 -16.40
C LEU A 182 14.94 18.96 -17.77
N GLU A 183 15.28 18.06 -18.70
CA GLU A 183 15.68 18.38 -20.07
C GLU A 183 14.51 18.77 -20.96
N LYS A 184 13.27 18.57 -20.47
CA LYS A 184 12.02 18.86 -21.16
C LYS A 184 11.81 18.00 -22.42
N ASP A 185 12.36 16.79 -22.43
CA ASP A 185 12.17 15.81 -23.50
C ASP A 185 10.84 15.03 -23.32
N TYR A 186 9.73 15.78 -23.32
CA TYR A 186 8.42 15.24 -22.96
C TYR A 186 7.88 14.24 -23.97
N ASP A 187 8.40 14.20 -25.19
CA ASP A 187 8.00 13.23 -26.21
C ASP A 187 8.51 11.81 -25.85
N MET A 188 9.62 11.71 -25.10
CA MET A 188 10.18 10.44 -24.62
C MET A 188 9.58 9.97 -23.29
N LEU A 189 8.98 10.87 -22.52
CA LEU A 189 8.48 10.60 -21.16
C LEU A 189 7.50 9.40 -21.10
N PRO A 190 6.49 9.25 -21.96
CA PRO A 190 5.59 8.10 -21.90
C PRO A 190 6.30 6.76 -22.14
N ALA A 191 7.29 6.72 -23.04
CA ALA A 191 8.01 5.50 -23.36
C ALA A 191 8.90 5.05 -22.19
N ILE A 192 9.60 6.00 -21.56
CA ILE A 192 10.45 5.73 -20.39
C ILE A 192 9.58 5.27 -19.21
N CYS A 193 8.46 5.97 -18.95
CA CYS A 193 7.51 5.55 -17.91
C CYS A 193 6.93 4.15 -18.17
N ALA A 194 6.59 3.80 -19.42
CA ALA A 194 6.07 2.48 -19.73
C ALA A 194 7.08 1.35 -19.45
N VAL A 195 8.37 1.58 -19.73
CA VAL A 195 9.44 0.61 -19.41
C VAL A 195 9.58 0.44 -17.91
N LEU A 196 9.68 1.54 -17.15
CA LEU A 196 9.80 1.52 -15.70
C LEU A 196 8.58 0.86 -15.03
N SER A 197 7.36 1.15 -15.50
CA SER A 197 6.14 0.49 -15.00
C SER A 197 6.22 -1.03 -15.11
N GLY A 198 6.77 -1.55 -16.21
CA GLY A 198 6.98 -2.99 -16.38
C GLY A 198 8.05 -3.58 -15.46
N SER A 199 9.04 -2.78 -15.04
CA SER A 199 10.05 -3.17 -14.06
C SER A 199 9.47 -3.22 -12.65
N LEU A 200 8.75 -2.17 -12.22
CA LEU A 200 8.09 -2.09 -10.92
C LEU A 200 7.14 -3.28 -10.69
N ALA A 201 6.22 -3.51 -11.63
CA ALA A 201 5.24 -4.60 -11.50
C ALA A 201 5.87 -6.01 -11.39
N LYS A 202 7.03 -6.23 -12.02
CA LYS A 202 7.75 -7.51 -11.91
C LYS A 202 8.47 -7.65 -10.58
N HIS A 203 9.07 -6.55 -10.13
CA HIS A 203 9.80 -6.48 -8.88
C HIS A 203 8.86 -6.70 -7.68
N GLU A 204 7.79 -5.90 -7.58
CA GLU A 204 6.79 -6.00 -6.51
C GLU A 204 6.17 -7.41 -6.45
N ASN A 205 5.82 -7.98 -7.61
CA ASN A 205 5.27 -9.33 -7.67
C ASN A 205 6.24 -10.39 -7.12
N ARG A 206 7.55 -10.26 -7.40
CA ARG A 206 8.55 -11.19 -6.88
C ARG A 206 8.75 -11.02 -5.38
N GLU A 207 8.86 -9.80 -4.89
CA GLU A 207 8.99 -9.56 -3.45
C GLU A 207 7.79 -10.12 -2.69
N GLU A 208 6.58 -9.79 -3.11
CA GLU A 208 5.35 -10.22 -2.44
C GLU A 208 5.20 -11.75 -2.44
N THR A 209 5.70 -12.43 -3.47
CA THR A 209 5.57 -13.89 -3.59
C THR A 209 6.74 -14.67 -3.01
N THR A 210 7.92 -14.06 -2.84
CA THR A 210 9.14 -14.78 -2.44
C THR A 210 9.79 -14.24 -1.17
N LEU A 211 9.91 -12.93 -1.01
CA LEU A 211 10.62 -12.29 0.09
C LEU A 211 9.68 -11.96 1.26
N PHE A 212 8.50 -11.40 0.98
CA PHE A 212 7.52 -11.04 2.00
C PHE A 212 7.07 -12.21 2.87
N PRO A 213 6.87 -13.44 2.36
CA PRO A 213 6.59 -14.59 3.24
C PRO A 213 7.72 -14.88 4.24
N ILE A 214 8.99 -14.67 3.84
CA ILE A 214 10.16 -14.85 4.72
C ILE A 214 10.15 -13.77 5.80
N TRP A 215 9.98 -12.52 5.40
CA TRP A 215 9.94 -11.38 6.31
C TRP A 215 8.76 -11.48 7.28
N GLN A 216 7.57 -11.80 6.78
CA GLN A 216 6.37 -11.96 7.61
C GLN A 216 6.54 -13.07 8.64
N SER A 217 7.13 -14.21 8.25
CA SER A 217 7.42 -15.31 9.18
C SER A 217 8.45 -14.91 10.25
N THR A 218 9.52 -14.24 9.82
CA THR A 218 10.62 -13.82 10.70
C THR A 218 10.16 -12.75 11.69
N ASP A 219 9.44 -11.74 11.22
CA ASP A 219 8.93 -10.63 12.02
C ASP A 219 7.88 -11.12 13.04
N ASN A 220 6.90 -11.90 12.59
CA ASN A 220 5.83 -12.42 13.46
C ASN A 220 6.30 -13.46 14.50
N SER A 221 7.54 -13.93 14.42
CA SER A 221 8.14 -14.79 15.45
C SER A 221 8.37 -14.06 16.78
N ASP A 222 8.45 -12.72 16.76
CA ASP A 222 8.60 -11.85 17.93
C ASP A 222 7.66 -10.64 17.81
N ARG A 223 6.52 -10.72 18.49
CA ARG A 223 5.46 -9.69 18.43
C ARG A 223 5.91 -8.32 18.98
N GLY A 224 6.82 -8.30 19.94
CA GLY A 224 7.35 -7.04 20.49
C GLY A 224 8.18 -6.32 19.44
N ARG A 225 9.13 -7.05 18.84
CA ARG A 225 9.98 -6.54 17.76
C ARG A 225 9.18 -6.14 16.52
N ALA A 226 8.18 -6.92 16.13
CA ALA A 226 7.29 -6.59 15.01
C ALA A 226 6.57 -5.26 15.19
N THR A 227 6.14 -4.96 16.42
CA THR A 227 5.48 -3.68 16.74
C THR A 227 6.47 -2.51 16.60
N GLU A 228 7.71 -2.69 17.07
CA GLU A 228 8.77 -1.68 16.96
C GLU A 228 9.19 -1.45 15.50
N PHE A 229 9.34 -2.51 14.70
CA PHE A 229 9.64 -2.37 13.27
C PHE A 229 8.53 -1.72 12.49
N LEU A 230 7.28 -2.07 12.77
CA LEU A 230 6.15 -1.39 12.14
C LEU A 230 6.12 0.11 12.47
N ALA A 231 6.37 0.49 13.73
CA ALA A 231 6.43 1.89 14.13
C ALA A 231 7.59 2.63 13.42
N ARG A 232 8.79 2.05 13.41
CA ARG A 232 9.95 2.62 12.73
C ARG A 232 9.73 2.76 11.22
N ALA A 233 9.15 1.74 10.58
CA ALA A 233 8.85 1.76 9.15
C ALA A 233 7.88 2.90 8.80
N LYS A 234 6.84 3.14 9.62
CA LYS A 234 5.93 4.28 9.43
C LYS A 234 6.64 5.62 9.53
N GLU A 235 7.51 5.81 10.52
CA GLU A 235 8.27 7.05 10.69
C GLU A 235 9.21 7.30 9.50
N LEU A 236 9.90 6.26 9.03
CA LEU A 236 10.82 6.34 7.89
C LEU A 236 10.07 6.67 6.59
N LEU A 237 8.96 5.99 6.29
CA LEU A 237 8.14 6.30 5.12
C LEU A 237 7.50 7.70 5.20
N ALA A 238 7.31 8.24 6.41
CA ALA A 238 6.89 9.62 6.64
C ALA A 238 8.02 10.66 6.50
N GLY A 239 9.27 10.22 6.30
CA GLY A 239 10.42 11.07 6.02
C GLY A 239 11.38 11.30 7.18
N ALA A 240 11.32 10.48 8.25
CA ALA A 240 12.22 10.62 9.39
C ALA A 240 13.72 10.54 9.01
N GLU A 241 14.05 9.84 7.92
CA GLU A 241 15.43 9.61 7.47
C GLU A 241 15.75 10.31 6.12
N ASP A 242 14.96 11.29 5.67
CA ASP A 242 15.11 11.92 4.34
C ASP A 242 16.53 12.46 4.07
N GLN A 243 17.15 13.11 5.06
CA GLN A 243 18.52 13.64 4.89
C GLN A 243 19.58 12.56 4.63
N GLN A 244 19.35 11.34 5.10
CA GLN A 244 20.22 10.20 4.82
C GLN A 244 19.90 9.63 3.44
N ILE A 245 18.61 9.49 3.13
CA ILE A 245 18.11 9.04 1.83
C ILE A 245 18.62 9.94 0.70
N ASP A 246 18.65 11.25 0.87
CA ASP A 246 19.14 12.18 -0.15
C ASP A 246 20.65 12.06 -0.41
N LYS A 247 21.42 11.55 0.56
CA LYS A 247 22.86 11.27 0.37
C LYS A 247 23.09 9.96 -0.38
N GLU A 248 22.25 8.96 -0.12
CA GLU A 248 22.34 7.64 -0.74
C GLU A 248 21.76 7.65 -2.17
N PHE A 249 20.61 8.28 -2.32
CA PHE A 249 19.84 8.40 -3.54
C PHE A 249 19.62 9.89 -3.89
N PRO A 250 20.67 10.62 -4.30
CA PRO A 250 20.53 12.03 -4.66
C PRO A 250 19.54 12.21 -5.81
N SER A 251 18.69 13.24 -5.65
CA SER A 251 17.85 13.82 -6.71
C SER A 251 18.66 14.84 -7.50
N LEU A 252 18.32 14.98 -8.78
CA LEU A 252 18.91 15.99 -9.67
C LEU A 252 18.28 17.39 -9.49
N ARG A 253 17.19 17.48 -8.73
CA ARG A 253 16.50 18.74 -8.43
C ARG A 253 17.08 19.35 -7.16
N PRO A 254 17.46 20.64 -7.17
CA PRO A 254 17.80 21.33 -5.93
C PRO A 254 16.53 21.57 -5.09
N ASP A 255 16.65 21.37 -3.77
CA ASP A 255 15.64 21.71 -2.76
C ASP A 255 15.22 23.19 -2.79
#